data_AF-A0A380ADT8-F1
#
_entry.id   AF-A0A380ADT8-F1
#
_cell.length_a   1.000
_cell.length_b   1.000
_cell.length_c   1.000
_cell.angle_alpha   90.00
_cell.angle_beta   90.00
_cell.angle_gamma   90.00
#
_symmetry.space_group_name_H-M   'P 1'
#
loop_
_entity.id
_entity.type
_entity.pdbx_description
1 polymer ?
#
loop_
_entity_poly.entity_id
_entity_poly.type
_entity_poly.pdbx_seq_one_letter_code
_entity_poly.pdbx_strand_id
1 'polypeptide(L)'
;MSNADELQAVTLANQQKPLLGLFADGNMPVRWLGPKASYHGNLDKPAVTCENNPARTAATPTLAAMTEKAIALLKDNPNGFFLQVEGASIDKQDHAANPCGQIGETVDLDEAVQKALAFARADGNTLVIVTADHAHSSQIVAAGAKAPGLTQLLTTKDGAPMTLSYGNSEEESQGHTGTQLRVAAYGPHAANVVGLTDQTDLFFTMRDAMGIQ
;
A
#
# COMPACT_ATOMS: atom_id res chain seq x y z
N MET A 1 18.11 0.80 14.16
CA MET A 1 18.71 0.67 12.81
C MET A 1 18.08 1.67 11.88
N SER A 2 18.82 2.08 10.86
CA SER A 2 18.42 3.13 9.93
C SER A 2 18.56 2.80 8.44
N ASN A 3 19.03 1.59 8.09
CA ASN A 3 19.15 1.18 6.69
C ASN A 3 18.85 -0.32 6.49
N ALA A 4 18.79 -0.72 5.21
CA ALA A 4 18.46 -2.07 4.77
C ALA A 4 19.49 -3.12 5.24
N ASP A 5 20.78 -2.81 5.19
CA ASP A 5 21.84 -3.76 5.58
C ASP A 5 21.79 -4.07 7.08
N GLU A 6 21.63 -3.03 7.91
CA GLU A 6 21.43 -3.18 9.36
C GLU A 6 20.19 -3.99 9.68
N LEU A 7 19.08 -3.75 8.97
CA LEU A 7 17.85 -4.53 9.12
C LEU A 7 18.08 -5.99 8.77
N GLN A 8 18.76 -6.27 7.66
CA GLN A 8 19.06 -7.63 7.23
C GLN A 8 19.93 -8.39 8.25
N ALA A 9 20.88 -7.71 8.89
CA ALA A 9 21.79 -8.31 9.87
C ALA A 9 21.12 -8.74 11.19
N VAL A 10 19.88 -8.30 11.47
CA VAL A 10 19.17 -8.66 12.71
C VAL A 10 18.80 -10.14 12.74
N THR A 11 19.19 -10.88 13.76
CA THR A 11 18.87 -12.32 13.87
C THR A 11 17.86 -12.65 14.96
N LEU A 12 17.55 -11.70 15.84
CA LEU A 12 16.65 -11.91 16.97
C LEU A 12 15.88 -10.62 17.29
N ALA A 13 14.57 -10.73 17.44
CA ALA A 13 13.70 -9.70 18.00
C ALA A 13 12.70 -10.37 18.95
N ASN A 14 12.68 -9.93 20.21
CA ASN A 14 11.78 -10.47 21.24
C ASN A 14 11.53 -9.42 22.34
N GLN A 15 10.84 -9.80 23.42
CA GLN A 15 10.52 -8.89 24.53
C GLN A 15 11.76 -8.38 25.28
N GLN A 16 12.87 -9.13 25.29
CA GLN A 16 14.12 -8.70 25.93
C GLN A 16 14.99 -7.85 24.99
N LYS A 17 14.84 -8.05 23.67
CA LYS A 17 15.56 -7.34 22.62
C LYS A 17 14.58 -6.89 21.54
N PRO A 18 13.76 -5.86 21.81
CA PRO A 18 12.82 -5.35 20.82
C PRO A 18 13.56 -4.70 19.65
N LEU A 19 12.91 -4.71 18.49
CA LEU A 19 13.45 -4.16 17.26
C LEU A 19 12.78 -2.81 16.94
N LEU A 20 13.60 -1.77 16.73
CA LEU A 20 13.13 -0.47 16.23
C LEU A 20 13.95 -0.05 14.99
N GLY A 21 13.26 0.02 13.86
CA GLY A 21 13.79 0.53 12.58
C GLY A 21 13.24 1.92 12.28
N LEU A 22 14.13 2.88 12.02
CA LEU A 22 13.80 4.26 11.66
C LEU A 22 14.54 4.60 10.36
N PHE A 23 13.86 4.40 9.22
CA PHE A 23 14.49 4.40 7.88
C PHE A 23 14.38 5.73 7.13
N ALA A 24 13.77 6.75 7.74
CA ALA A 24 13.66 8.11 7.23
C ALA A 24 13.38 9.08 8.40
N ASP A 25 13.70 10.36 8.22
CA ASP A 25 13.38 11.42 9.22
C ASP A 25 11.87 11.71 9.31
N GLY A 26 11.12 11.38 8.26
CA GLY A 26 9.67 11.46 8.18
C GLY A 26 9.11 10.25 7.44
N ASN A 27 8.32 10.48 6.40
CA ASN A 27 7.86 9.39 5.53
C ASN A 27 9.03 8.83 4.70
N MET A 28 9.04 7.53 4.47
CA MET A 28 9.98 6.90 3.52
C MET A 28 9.72 7.41 2.09
N PRO A 29 10.76 7.55 1.25
CA PRO A 29 10.60 8.00 -0.12
C PRO A 29 9.76 7.01 -0.94
N VAL A 30 8.84 7.55 -1.76
CA VAL A 30 7.97 6.76 -2.65
C VAL A 30 8.77 6.00 -3.71
N ARG A 31 8.17 4.93 -4.24
CA ARG A 31 8.74 4.04 -5.25
C ARG A 31 8.97 4.72 -6.58
N TRP A 32 7.95 5.40 -7.10
CA TRP A 32 7.94 5.93 -8.45
C TRP A 32 7.72 7.44 -8.46
N LEU A 33 8.24 8.06 -9.51
CA LEU A 33 8.05 9.46 -9.83
C LEU A 33 7.22 9.61 -11.09
N GLY A 34 6.53 10.73 -11.13
CA GLY A 34 5.85 11.31 -12.27
C GLY A 34 5.33 12.69 -11.90
N PRO A 35 4.94 13.52 -12.88
CA PRO A 35 4.38 14.82 -12.60
C PRO A 35 3.05 14.70 -11.82
N LYS A 36 2.78 15.72 -10.99
CA LYS A 36 1.45 15.97 -10.42
C LYS A 36 0.46 16.21 -11.57
N ALA A 37 -0.75 15.67 -11.44
CA ALA A 37 -1.84 15.92 -12.37
C ALA A 37 -2.16 17.43 -12.41
N SER A 38 -2.67 17.91 -13.54
CA SER A 38 -2.93 19.34 -13.73
C SER A 38 -4.27 19.57 -14.40
N TYR A 39 -4.81 20.78 -14.28
CA TYR A 39 -6.03 21.16 -14.99
C TYR A 39 -5.85 20.90 -16.49
N HIS A 40 -6.79 20.16 -17.09
CA HIS A 40 -6.72 19.67 -18.48
C HIS A 40 -5.43 18.92 -18.87
N GLY A 41 -4.68 18.38 -17.90
CA GLY A 41 -3.39 17.72 -18.15
C GLY A 41 -3.49 16.51 -19.07
N ASN A 42 -4.64 15.85 -19.16
CA ASN A 42 -4.84 14.76 -20.13
C ASN A 42 -5.02 15.22 -21.59
N LEU A 43 -5.29 16.50 -21.82
CA LEU A 43 -5.49 17.12 -23.14
C LEU A 43 -4.25 17.91 -23.57
N ASP A 44 -3.70 18.68 -22.64
CA ASP A 44 -2.72 19.71 -22.93
C ASP A 44 -1.27 19.24 -22.75
N LYS A 45 -1.06 18.04 -22.20
CA LYS A 45 0.27 17.46 -21.93
C LYS A 45 0.40 16.06 -22.54
N PRO A 46 1.64 15.63 -22.85
CA PRO A 46 1.89 14.27 -23.33
C PRO A 46 1.53 13.22 -22.26
N ALA A 47 1.24 11.99 -22.73
CA ALA A 47 1.06 10.86 -21.84
C ALA A 47 2.32 10.58 -21.03
N VAL A 48 2.14 10.21 -19.76
CA VAL A 48 3.20 9.96 -18.79
C VAL A 48 3.50 8.46 -18.70
N THR A 49 4.78 8.13 -18.67
CA THR A 49 5.29 6.83 -18.22
C THR A 49 5.95 7.05 -16.86
N CYS A 50 5.59 6.24 -15.86
CA CYS A 50 6.15 6.37 -14.52
C CYS A 50 7.59 5.85 -14.46
N GLU A 51 8.41 6.47 -13.63
CA GLU A 51 9.85 6.16 -13.52
C GLU A 51 10.22 5.82 -12.08
N ASN A 52 11.32 5.08 -11.88
CA ASN A 52 11.83 4.81 -10.54
C ASN A 52 12.31 6.10 -9.86
N ASN A 53 12.02 6.25 -8.58
CA ASN A 53 12.47 7.41 -7.80
C ASN A 53 13.96 7.28 -7.43
N PRO A 54 14.86 8.12 -7.96
CA PRO A 54 16.29 8.05 -7.63
C PRO A 54 16.59 8.42 -6.17
N ALA A 55 15.67 9.13 -5.49
CA ALA A 55 15.81 9.43 -4.06
C ALA A 55 15.56 8.21 -3.16
N ARG A 56 14.86 7.18 -3.67
CA ARG A 56 14.69 5.89 -2.96
C ARG A 56 15.86 4.98 -3.30
N THR A 57 16.94 5.12 -2.53
CA THR A 57 18.16 4.31 -2.72
C THR A 57 18.02 2.91 -2.14
N ALA A 58 18.93 2.01 -2.50
CA ALA A 58 18.99 0.65 -1.96
C ALA A 58 19.23 0.59 -0.43
N ALA A 59 19.70 1.69 0.17
CA ALA A 59 19.85 1.79 1.62
C ALA A 59 18.51 1.86 2.36
N THR A 60 17.43 2.28 1.69
CA THR A 60 16.08 2.30 2.25
C THR A 60 15.40 0.95 1.98
N PRO A 61 15.01 0.18 3.01
CA PRO A 61 14.36 -1.10 2.78
C PRO A 61 12.99 -0.90 2.09
N THR A 62 12.62 -1.84 1.22
CA THR A 62 11.28 -1.85 0.63
C THR A 62 10.24 -2.37 1.63
N LEU A 63 8.96 -2.08 1.39
CA LEU A 63 7.88 -2.62 2.23
C LEU A 63 7.89 -4.15 2.24
N ALA A 64 8.15 -4.77 1.08
CA ALA A 64 8.31 -6.21 0.96
C ALA A 64 9.51 -6.74 1.77
N ALA A 65 10.66 -6.06 1.76
CA ALA A 65 11.83 -6.46 2.54
C ALA A 65 11.58 -6.33 4.05
N MET A 66 10.90 -5.27 4.49
CA MET A 66 10.49 -5.11 5.89
C MET A 66 9.51 -6.21 6.31
N THR A 67 8.54 -6.54 5.45
CA THR A 67 7.55 -7.61 5.68
C THR A 67 8.24 -8.96 5.82
N GLU A 68 9.11 -9.31 4.88
CA GLU A 68 9.88 -10.56 4.90
C GLU A 68 10.74 -10.67 6.16
N LYS A 69 11.40 -9.58 6.56
CA LYS A 69 12.21 -9.58 7.78
C LYS A 69 11.38 -9.71 9.05
N ALA A 70 10.25 -9.00 9.14
CA ALA A 70 9.33 -9.09 10.26
C ALA A 70 8.81 -10.53 10.43
N ILE A 71 8.32 -11.14 9.34
CA ILE A 71 7.86 -12.55 9.35
C ILE A 71 9.00 -13.47 9.81
N ALA A 72 10.21 -13.31 9.27
CA ALA A 72 11.35 -14.16 9.61
C ALA A 72 11.73 -14.09 11.10
N LEU A 73 11.54 -12.95 11.75
CA LEU A 73 11.83 -12.76 13.18
C LEU A 73 10.68 -13.17 14.10
N LEU A 74 9.43 -13.11 13.62
CA LEU A 74 8.23 -13.36 14.43
C LEU A 74 7.75 -14.82 14.36
N LYS A 75 7.97 -15.51 13.24
CA LYS A 75 7.39 -16.85 12.95
C LYS A 75 7.75 -17.96 13.96
N ASP A 76 8.88 -17.83 14.65
CA ASP A 76 9.38 -18.89 15.56
C ASP A 76 8.84 -18.73 17.00
N ASN A 77 7.95 -17.75 17.24
CA ASN A 77 7.25 -17.65 18.52
C ASN A 77 6.24 -18.80 18.66
N PRO A 78 6.33 -19.66 19.70
CA PRO A 78 5.43 -20.81 19.85
C PRO A 78 3.96 -20.44 20.04
N ASN A 79 3.65 -19.21 20.44
CA ASN A 79 2.28 -18.72 20.59
C ASN A 79 1.74 -18.03 19.31
N GLY A 80 2.50 -18.06 18.21
CA GLY A 80 2.19 -17.34 16.98
C GLY A 80 2.53 -15.85 17.05
N PHE A 81 2.06 -15.09 16.07
CA PHE A 81 2.30 -13.65 15.98
C PHE A 81 1.15 -12.91 15.29
N PHE A 82 1.09 -11.61 15.53
CA PHE A 82 0.28 -10.65 14.78
C PHE A 82 1.24 -9.64 14.11
N LEU A 83 0.94 -9.27 12.87
CA LEU A 83 1.71 -8.28 12.11
C LEU A 83 0.78 -7.43 11.25
N GLN A 84 0.85 -6.11 11.43
CA GLN A 84 0.24 -5.14 10.53
C GLN A 84 1.32 -4.53 9.62
N VAL A 85 1.04 -4.47 8.32
CA VAL A 85 1.91 -3.88 7.30
C VAL A 85 1.09 -2.85 6.53
N GLU A 86 1.61 -1.64 6.37
CA GLU A 86 0.89 -0.52 5.79
C GLU A 86 1.62 0.07 4.56
N GLY A 87 0.93 0.12 3.42
CA GLY A 87 1.35 0.87 2.23
C GLY A 87 0.92 2.33 2.30
N ALA A 88 1.50 3.09 3.23
CA ALA A 88 0.95 4.38 3.69
C ALA A 88 0.87 5.47 2.61
N SER A 89 1.79 5.51 1.65
CA SER A 89 1.88 6.60 0.68
C SER A 89 0.97 6.42 -0.54
N ILE A 90 0.15 5.36 -0.60
CA ILE A 90 -0.94 5.29 -1.60
C ILE A 90 -1.88 6.48 -1.39
N ASP A 91 -2.34 6.68 -0.15
CA ASP A 91 -3.16 7.80 0.29
C ASP A 91 -2.46 9.14 0.06
N LYS A 92 -1.22 9.29 0.55
CA LYS A 92 -0.46 10.55 0.46
C LYS A 92 -0.28 11.02 -0.97
N GLN A 93 -0.08 10.09 -1.91
CA GLN A 93 0.08 10.43 -3.32
C GLN A 93 -1.25 10.67 -4.03
N ASP A 94 -2.36 10.12 -3.53
CA ASP A 94 -3.72 10.46 -4.00
C ASP A 94 -4.10 11.88 -3.54
N HIS A 95 -3.84 12.25 -2.27
CA HIS A 95 -3.92 13.65 -1.79
C HIS A 95 -3.14 14.61 -2.68
N ALA A 96 -1.93 14.23 -3.06
CA ALA A 96 -1.04 15.05 -3.89
C ALA A 96 -1.44 15.09 -5.38
N ALA A 97 -2.51 14.39 -5.78
CA ALA A 97 -2.91 14.18 -7.17
C ALA A 97 -1.73 13.70 -8.05
N ASN A 98 -0.95 12.74 -7.55
CA ASN A 98 0.23 12.20 -8.25
C ASN A 98 0.02 10.73 -8.63
N PRO A 99 -0.45 10.45 -9.86
CA PRO A 99 -0.70 9.10 -10.37
C PRO A 99 0.48 8.14 -10.23
N CYS A 100 1.69 8.57 -10.61
CA CYS A 100 2.83 7.67 -10.66
C CYS A 100 3.31 7.28 -9.27
N GLY A 101 3.34 8.23 -8.33
CA GLY A 101 3.60 7.91 -6.93
C GLY A 101 2.54 6.97 -6.38
N GLN A 102 1.25 7.28 -6.55
CA GLN A 102 0.15 6.48 -6.02
C GLN A 102 0.16 5.04 -6.54
N ILE A 103 0.28 4.87 -7.86
CA ILE A 103 0.34 3.54 -8.49
C ILE A 103 1.61 2.81 -8.03
N GLY A 104 2.75 3.48 -7.98
CA GLY A 104 4.02 2.89 -7.53
C GLY A 104 3.95 2.35 -6.09
N GLU A 105 3.30 3.07 -5.18
CA GLU A 105 3.09 2.63 -3.80
C GLU A 105 2.09 1.47 -3.71
N THR A 106 1.10 1.43 -4.60
CA THR A 106 0.18 0.29 -4.71
C THR A 106 0.92 -0.97 -5.16
N VAL A 107 1.88 -0.82 -6.08
CA VAL A 107 2.76 -1.93 -6.48
C VAL A 107 3.71 -2.32 -5.33
N ASP A 108 4.22 -1.37 -4.54
CA ASP A 108 5.06 -1.68 -3.36
C ASP A 108 4.29 -2.53 -2.32
N LEU A 109 3.00 -2.22 -2.12
CA LEU A 109 2.12 -3.00 -1.26
C LEU A 109 1.82 -4.40 -1.84
N ASP A 110 1.57 -4.52 -3.15
CA ASP A 110 1.37 -5.82 -3.79
C ASP A 110 2.57 -6.75 -3.57
N GLU A 111 3.80 -6.24 -3.69
CA GLU A 111 5.02 -7.02 -3.43
C GLU A 111 5.10 -7.50 -1.97
N ALA A 112 4.66 -6.69 -1.01
CA ALA A 112 4.57 -7.09 0.40
C ALA A 112 3.48 -8.16 0.64
N VAL A 113 2.32 -8.02 -0.01
CA VAL A 113 1.24 -9.02 0.02
C VAL A 113 1.71 -10.35 -0.56
N GLN A 114 2.52 -10.35 -1.63
CA GLN A 114 3.11 -11.57 -2.17
C GLN A 114 3.99 -12.28 -1.14
N LYS A 115 4.80 -11.55 -0.36
CA LYS A 115 5.62 -12.14 0.73
C LYS A 115 4.74 -12.75 1.82
N ALA A 116 3.69 -12.06 2.24
CA ALA A 116 2.75 -12.57 3.24
C ALA A 116 2.02 -13.83 2.76
N LEU A 117 1.52 -13.85 1.52
CA LEU A 117 0.84 -15.01 0.93
C LEU A 117 1.78 -16.21 0.73
N ALA A 118 3.04 -15.97 0.35
CA ALA A 118 4.04 -17.04 0.22
C ALA A 118 4.28 -17.73 1.57
N PHE A 119 4.43 -16.94 2.65
CA PHE A 119 4.52 -17.47 4.01
C PHE A 119 3.24 -18.22 4.41
N ALA A 120 2.07 -17.60 4.24
CA ALA A 120 0.80 -18.17 4.69
C ALA A 120 0.47 -19.51 4.01
N ARG A 121 0.84 -19.68 2.74
CA ARG A 121 0.70 -20.97 2.02
C ARG A 121 1.62 -22.05 2.56
N ALA A 122 2.84 -21.70 2.97
CA ALA A 122 3.80 -22.64 3.53
C ALA A 122 3.46 -23.02 4.97
N ASP A 123 3.00 -22.05 5.77
CA ASP A 123 2.62 -22.23 7.17
C ASP A 123 1.28 -22.98 7.33
N GLY A 124 0.30 -22.68 6.48
CA GLY A 124 -1.00 -23.35 6.46
C GLY A 124 -1.99 -22.90 7.56
N ASN A 125 -1.55 -22.16 8.57
CA ASN A 125 -2.36 -21.71 9.70
C ASN A 125 -2.40 -20.17 9.84
N THR A 126 -1.97 -19.45 8.81
CA THR A 126 -1.89 -17.99 8.79
C THR A 126 -3.11 -17.38 8.09
N LEU A 127 -3.78 -16.44 8.77
CA LEU A 127 -4.79 -15.54 8.18
C LEU A 127 -4.10 -14.30 7.60
N VAL A 128 -4.26 -14.06 6.29
CA VAL A 128 -3.81 -12.84 5.59
C VAL A 128 -5.03 -12.04 5.20
N ILE A 129 -5.04 -10.74 5.51
CA ILE A 129 -6.13 -9.80 5.18
C ILE A 129 -5.52 -8.61 4.44
N VAL A 130 -6.18 -8.18 3.36
CA VAL A 130 -5.83 -6.98 2.59
C VAL A 130 -7.08 -6.11 2.45
N THR A 131 -6.98 -4.86 2.87
CA THR A 131 -8.05 -3.85 2.80
C THR A 131 -7.43 -2.45 2.73
N ALA A 132 -8.27 -1.44 2.55
CA ALA A 132 -7.96 -0.04 2.86
C ALA A 132 -8.75 0.42 4.09
N ASP A 133 -8.38 1.55 4.66
CA ASP A 133 -9.06 2.22 5.77
C ASP A 133 -10.23 3.09 5.30
N HIS A 134 -10.10 3.74 4.13
CA HIS A 134 -11.18 4.46 3.44
C HIS A 134 -10.95 4.53 1.91
N ALA A 135 -11.95 5.00 1.16
CA ALA A 135 -11.83 5.29 -0.26
C ALA A 135 -11.21 6.69 -0.49
N HIS A 136 -10.80 6.97 -1.73
CA HIS A 136 -10.10 8.21 -2.08
C HIS A 136 -10.62 8.83 -3.39
N SER A 137 -9.94 9.88 -3.84
CA SER A 137 -10.36 10.83 -4.88
C SER A 137 -10.13 10.37 -6.32
N SER A 138 -9.10 9.56 -6.58
CA SER A 138 -8.72 9.17 -7.94
C SER A 138 -9.81 8.41 -8.68
N GLN A 139 -10.07 8.81 -9.93
CA GLN A 139 -11.04 8.17 -10.82
C GLN A 139 -10.42 7.88 -12.18
N ILE A 140 -10.63 6.67 -12.70
CA ILE A 140 -10.33 6.35 -14.10
C ILE A 140 -11.44 6.94 -14.97
N VAL A 141 -11.08 7.83 -15.89
CA VAL A 141 -12.03 8.48 -16.81
C VAL A 141 -11.62 8.26 -18.26
N ALA A 142 -12.53 8.55 -19.19
CA ALA A 142 -12.26 8.42 -20.62
C ALA A 142 -11.08 9.30 -21.05
N ALA A 143 -10.27 8.78 -21.98
CA ALA A 143 -9.25 9.59 -22.65
C ALA A 143 -9.91 10.79 -23.35
N GLY A 144 -9.32 11.97 -23.21
CA GLY A 144 -9.88 13.21 -23.76
C GLY A 144 -11.03 13.83 -22.95
N ALA A 145 -11.36 13.29 -21.76
CA ALA A 145 -12.36 13.90 -20.87
C ALA A 145 -11.97 15.34 -20.50
N LYS A 146 -12.94 16.26 -20.57
CA LYS A 146 -12.82 17.64 -20.07
C LYS A 146 -13.37 17.70 -18.65
N ALA A 147 -12.49 17.52 -17.67
CA ALA A 147 -12.85 17.54 -16.26
C ALA A 147 -12.53 18.90 -15.61
N PRO A 148 -13.32 19.35 -14.62
CA PRO A 148 -13.04 20.59 -13.90
C PRO A 148 -11.84 20.50 -12.96
N GLY A 149 -11.46 19.29 -12.54
CA GLY A 149 -10.34 19.05 -11.63
C GLY A 149 -9.00 18.81 -12.34
N LEU A 150 -8.10 18.17 -11.62
CA LEU A 150 -6.78 17.78 -12.10
C LEU A 150 -6.89 16.47 -12.88
N THR A 151 -6.19 16.37 -14.01
CA THR A 151 -6.15 15.17 -14.84
C THR A 151 -4.73 14.87 -15.33
N GLN A 152 -4.48 13.60 -15.63
CA GLN A 152 -3.24 13.14 -16.23
C GLN A 152 -3.50 11.93 -17.12
N LEU A 153 -2.89 11.94 -18.31
CA LEU A 153 -2.88 10.81 -19.23
C LEU A 153 -1.64 9.95 -18.94
N LEU A 154 -1.81 8.65 -18.78
CA LEU A 154 -0.72 7.69 -18.57
C LEU A 154 -0.66 6.69 -19.74
N THR A 155 0.54 6.24 -20.08
CA THR A 155 0.75 5.07 -20.94
C THR A 155 0.77 3.82 -20.08
N THR A 156 -0.19 2.92 -20.28
CA THR A 156 -0.27 1.66 -19.53
C THR A 156 0.64 0.58 -20.12
N LYS A 157 0.72 -0.56 -19.41
CA LYS A 157 1.44 -1.75 -19.88
C LYS A 157 0.95 -2.28 -21.23
N ASP A 158 -0.32 -2.06 -21.56
CA ASP A 158 -0.92 -2.49 -22.83
C ASP A 158 -0.55 -1.56 -24.00
N GLY A 159 0.25 -0.52 -23.76
CA GLY A 159 0.51 0.55 -24.73
C GLY A 159 -0.70 1.46 -24.97
N ALA A 160 -1.77 1.29 -24.17
CA ALA A 160 -3.00 2.06 -24.27
C ALA A 160 -3.03 3.22 -23.26
N PRO A 161 -3.68 4.36 -23.60
CA PRO A 161 -3.84 5.47 -22.68
C PRO A 161 -4.84 5.16 -21.56
N MET A 162 -4.52 5.59 -20.34
CA MET A 162 -5.45 5.65 -19.21
C MET A 162 -5.43 7.06 -18.63
N THR A 163 -6.60 7.70 -18.48
CA THR A 163 -6.69 9.01 -17.82
C THR A 163 -7.13 8.83 -16.37
N LEU A 164 -6.38 9.43 -15.45
CA LEU A 164 -6.83 9.63 -14.07
C LEU A 164 -7.31 11.06 -13.85
N SER A 165 -8.35 11.21 -13.02
CA SER A 165 -8.90 12.48 -12.57
C SER A 165 -8.93 12.56 -11.05
N TYR A 166 -8.67 13.77 -10.54
CA TYR A 166 -8.76 14.17 -9.14
C TYR A 166 -9.54 15.48 -9.09
N GLY A 167 -10.73 15.49 -8.50
CA GLY A 167 -11.66 16.62 -8.68
C GLY A 167 -12.68 16.81 -7.58
N ASN A 168 -12.36 16.41 -6.35
CA ASN A 168 -13.24 16.59 -5.19
C ASN A 168 -12.77 17.71 -4.25
N SER A 169 -11.73 18.46 -4.62
CA SER A 169 -11.17 19.56 -3.84
C SER A 169 -10.63 20.66 -4.75
N GLU A 170 -10.88 21.91 -4.38
CA GLU A 170 -10.24 23.10 -4.97
C GLU A 170 -8.96 23.50 -4.22
N GLU A 171 -8.69 22.86 -3.07
CA GLU A 171 -7.46 23.04 -2.30
C GLU A 171 -6.32 22.19 -2.87
N GLU A 172 -5.10 22.40 -2.35
CA GLU A 172 -3.92 21.65 -2.81
C GLU A 172 -3.96 20.15 -2.51
N SER A 173 -4.82 19.73 -1.56
CA SER A 173 -5.03 18.33 -1.15
C SER A 173 -6.38 17.80 -1.61
N GLN A 174 -6.36 16.65 -2.27
CA GLN A 174 -7.59 15.96 -2.68
C GLN A 174 -8.22 15.22 -1.50
N GLY A 175 -9.55 15.27 -1.35
CA GLY A 175 -10.23 14.70 -0.18
C GLY A 175 -10.41 13.19 -0.23
N HIS A 176 -10.62 12.56 0.94
CA HIS A 176 -11.10 11.18 1.02
C HIS A 176 -12.54 11.07 0.50
N THR A 177 -13.01 9.84 0.25
CA THR A 177 -14.40 9.57 -0.13
C THR A 177 -15.03 8.47 0.73
N GLY A 178 -16.37 8.50 0.88
CA GLY A 178 -17.11 7.59 1.76
C GLY A 178 -17.61 6.30 1.11
N THR A 179 -17.05 5.90 -0.03
CA THR A 179 -17.51 4.71 -0.76
C THR A 179 -17.08 3.45 -0.03
N GLN A 180 -17.96 2.44 0.07
CA GLN A 180 -17.57 1.11 0.55
C GLN A 180 -16.45 0.52 -0.31
N LEU A 181 -15.53 -0.20 0.31
CA LEU A 181 -14.31 -0.69 -0.35
C LEU A 181 -14.08 -2.18 -0.11
N ARG A 182 -13.14 -2.75 -0.87
CA ARG A 182 -12.85 -4.18 -0.85
C ARG A 182 -12.04 -4.54 0.39
N VAL A 183 -12.51 -5.55 1.13
CA VAL A 183 -11.72 -6.39 2.02
C VAL A 183 -11.57 -7.78 1.39
N ALA A 184 -10.38 -8.36 1.45
CA ALA A 184 -10.13 -9.72 0.99
C ALA A 184 -9.24 -10.47 1.99
N ALA A 185 -9.48 -11.77 2.13
CA ALA A 185 -8.74 -12.60 3.07
C ALA A 185 -8.36 -13.98 2.49
N TYR A 186 -7.33 -14.57 3.06
CA TYR A 186 -6.84 -15.93 2.78
C TYR A 186 -6.48 -16.63 4.10
N GLY A 187 -6.79 -17.93 4.23
CA GLY A 187 -6.43 -18.74 5.40
C GLY A 187 -7.59 -19.00 6.36
N PRO A 188 -7.30 -19.48 7.59
CA PRO A 188 -8.31 -19.74 8.61
C PRO A 188 -9.18 -18.51 8.89
N HIS A 189 -10.49 -18.69 9.08
CA HIS A 189 -11.48 -17.61 9.32
C HIS A 189 -11.67 -16.60 8.18
N ALA A 190 -11.03 -16.76 7.02
CA ALA A 190 -11.18 -15.85 5.88
C ALA A 190 -12.62 -15.71 5.34
N ALA A 191 -13.51 -16.67 5.62
CA ALA A 191 -14.91 -16.59 5.22
C ALA A 191 -15.66 -15.40 5.86
N ASN A 192 -15.18 -14.88 7.00
CA ASN A 192 -15.85 -13.82 7.75
C ASN A 192 -15.82 -12.45 7.05
N VAL A 193 -15.00 -12.26 6.00
CA VAL A 193 -14.98 -11.02 5.21
C VAL A 193 -15.88 -11.07 3.97
N VAL A 194 -16.61 -12.17 3.76
CA VAL A 194 -17.49 -12.33 2.60
C VAL A 194 -18.81 -11.58 2.81
N GLY A 195 -19.26 -10.86 1.78
CA GLY A 195 -20.49 -10.10 1.81
C GLY A 195 -20.26 -8.66 2.25
N LEU A 196 -21.27 -8.06 2.89
CA LEU A 196 -21.19 -6.73 3.46
C LEU A 196 -20.91 -6.86 4.96
N THR A 197 -19.81 -6.27 5.41
CA THR A 197 -19.41 -6.20 6.82
C THR A 197 -19.09 -4.74 7.17
N ASP A 198 -18.92 -4.46 8.45
CA ASP A 198 -18.37 -3.20 8.94
C ASP A 198 -16.85 -3.31 9.20
N GLN A 199 -16.14 -2.18 9.25
CA GLN A 199 -14.72 -2.16 9.62
C GLN A 199 -14.50 -2.77 11.02
N THR A 200 -15.44 -2.60 11.94
CA THR A 200 -15.38 -3.17 13.30
C THR A 200 -15.45 -4.69 13.33
N ASP A 201 -16.10 -5.33 12.36
CA ASP A 201 -16.14 -6.80 12.25
C ASP A 201 -14.75 -7.41 12.04
N LEU A 202 -13.80 -6.63 11.50
CA LEU A 202 -12.43 -7.07 11.30
C LEU A 202 -11.72 -7.32 12.63
N PHE A 203 -11.98 -6.50 13.66
CA PHE A 203 -11.45 -6.71 15.01
C PHE A 203 -11.88 -8.07 15.55
N PHE A 204 -13.18 -8.36 15.49
CA PHE A 204 -13.72 -9.63 15.99
C PHE A 204 -13.24 -10.82 15.17
N THR A 205 -13.14 -10.67 13.84
CA THR A 205 -12.58 -11.68 12.95
C THR A 205 -11.14 -12.05 13.34
N MET A 206 -10.28 -11.05 13.59
CA MET A 206 -8.90 -11.27 14.01
C MET A 206 -8.81 -11.87 15.41
N ARG A 207 -9.55 -11.33 16.38
CA ARG A 207 -9.61 -11.83 17.76
C ARG A 207 -9.97 -13.31 17.79
N ASP A 208 -11.04 -13.67 17.09
CA ASP A 208 -11.58 -15.04 17.09
C ASP A 208 -10.64 -16.00 16.36
N ALA A 209 -10.03 -15.58 15.25
CA ALA A 209 -9.04 -16.39 14.53
C ALA A 209 -7.78 -16.67 15.37
N MET A 210 -7.40 -15.75 16.26
CA MET A 210 -6.26 -15.89 17.17
C MET A 210 -6.63 -16.56 18.50
N GLY A 211 -7.92 -16.81 18.78
CA GLY A 211 -8.38 -17.38 20.05
C GLY A 211 -8.14 -16.48 21.27
N ILE A 212 -8.14 -15.15 21.09
CA ILE A 212 -7.93 -14.18 22.17
C ILE A 212 -9.28 -13.90 22.87
N GLN A 213 -9.29 -13.94 24.21
CA GLN A 213 -10.47 -13.66 25.04
C GLN A 213 -10.43 -12.25 25.63
#